data_AF-A0A7U9T8T3-F1
#
_entry.id   AF-A0A7U9T8T3-F1
#
_cell.length_a   1.000
_cell.length_b   1.000
_cell.length_c   1.000
_cell.angle_alpha   90.00
_cell.angle_beta   90.00
_cell.angle_gamma   90.00
#
_symmetry.space_group_name_H-M   'P 1'
#
loop_
_entity.id
_entity.type
_entity.pdbx_description
1 polymer ?
#
loop_
_entity_poly.entity_id
_entity_poly.type
_entity_poly.pdbx_seq_one_letter_code
_entity_poly.pdbx_strand_id
1 'polypeptide(L)' 'MTQLGQLYEKEKIEYANQKVRENAKEIARSLLEDGIEIVKIMKATRLTEEELLNLQNELLTI' A
#
# COMPACT_ATOMS: atom_id res chain seq x y z
N MET A 1 28.70 5.49 15.67
CA MET A 1 27.74 4.80 14.78
C MET A 1 28.54 3.88 13.87
N THR A 2 28.28 2.57 13.86
CA THR A 2 28.97 1.63 12.96
C THR A 2 28.18 1.46 11.66
N GLN A 3 28.84 1.06 10.57
CA GLN A 3 28.16 0.78 9.29
C GLN A 3 27.11 -0.32 9.44
N LEU A 4 27.36 -1.34 10.27
CA LEU A 4 26.40 -2.40 10.60
C LEU A 4 25.16 -1.87 11.36
N GLY A 5 25.36 -0.93 12.30
CA GLY A 5 24.25 -0.30 13.01
C GLY A 5 23.33 0.52 12.10
N GLN A 6 23.92 1.26 11.15
CA GLN A 6 23.18 2.02 10.15
C GLN A 6 22.39 1.13 9.18
N LEU A 7 22.96 -0.02 8.79
CA LEU A 7 22.27 -0.99 7.95
C LEU A 7 21.02 -1.55 8.66
N TYR A 8 21.16 -1.94 9.93
CA TYR A 8 20.05 -2.49 10.71
C TYR A 8 18.93 -1.47 10.95
N GLU A 9 19.26 -0.20 11.18
CA GLU A 9 18.26 0.87 11.30
C GLU A 9 17.51 1.10 9.97
N LYS A 10 18.22 1.05 8.84
CA LYS A 10 17.60 1.16 7.51
C LYS A 10 16.63 0.02 7.23
N GLU A 11 17.02 -1.23 7.53
CA GLU A 11 16.18 -2.41 7.33
C GLU A 11 14.87 -2.33 8.14
N LYS A 12 14.92 -1.83 9.38
CA LYS A 12 13.72 -1.62 10.19
C LYS A 12 12.75 -0.61 9.58
N ILE A 13 13.28 0.49 9.06
CA ILE A 13 12.48 1.54 8.43
C ILE A 13 11.82 0.99 7.16
N GLU A 14 12.59 0.26 6.35
CA GLU A 14 12.09 -0.36 5.12
C GLU A 14 10.98 -1.38 5.39
N TYR A 15 11.17 -2.24 6.40
CA TYR A 15 10.15 -3.19 6.83
C TYR A 15 8.87 -2.50 7.31
N ALA A 16 8.99 -1.45 8.14
CA ALA A 16 7.84 -0.69 8.61
C ALA A 16 7.09 -0.02 7.44
N ASN A 17 7.83 0.57 6.49
CA ASN A 17 7.25 1.18 5.29
C ASN A 17 6.52 0.16 4.42
N GLN A 18 7.09 -1.03 4.25
CA GLN A 18 6.44 -2.12 3.51
C GLN A 18 5.12 -2.51 4.17
N LYS A 19 5.11 -2.69 5.49
CA LYS A 19 3.90 -3.05 6.23
C LYS A 19 2.79 -2.00 6.13
N VAL A 20 3.16 -0.71 6.20
CA VAL A 20 2.20 0.38 6.00
C VAL A 20 1.61 0.34 4.59
N ARG A 21 2.43 0.06 3.58
CA ARG A 21 1.97 -0.01 2.18
C ARG A 21 1.04 -1.20 1.93
N GLU A 22 1.33 -2.36 2.50
CA GLU A 22 0.45 -3.53 2.38
C GLU A 22 -0.89 -3.29 3.08
N ASN A 23 -0.90 -2.71 4.28
CA ASN A 23 -2.15 -2.34 4.95
C ASN A 23 -2.98 -1.34 4.11
N ALA A 24 -2.33 -0.37 3.46
CA ALA A 24 -3.02 0.56 2.58
C ALA A 24 -3.66 -0.13 1.36
N LYS A 25 -3.00 -1.16 0.81
CA LYS A 25 -3.56 -1.98 -0.27
C LYS A 25 -4.74 -2.83 0.20
N GLU A 26 -4.66 -3.45 1.38
CA GLU A 26 -5.77 -4.23 1.95
C GLU A 26 -7.02 -3.36 2.14
N ILE A 27 -6.86 -2.17 2.74
CA ILE A 27 -7.95 -1.21 2.90
C ILE A 27 -8.51 -0.80 1.52
N ALA A 28 -7.64 -0.52 0.56
CA ALA A 28 -8.07 -0.16 -0.78
C ALA A 28 -8.85 -1.27 -1.48
N ARG A 29 -8.45 -2.55 -1.33
CA ARG A 29 -9.19 -3.69 -1.89
C ARG A 29 -10.62 -3.75 -1.34
N SER A 30 -10.79 -3.70 -0.02
CA SER A 30 -12.13 -3.71 0.59
C SER A 30 -13.00 -2.54 0.12
N LEU A 31 -12.42 -1.33 0.02
CA LEU A 31 -13.17 -0.17 -0.48
C LEU A 31 -13.53 -0.29 -1.97
N LEU A 32 -12.67 -0.91 -2.79
CA LEU A 32 -12.96 -1.19 -4.20
C LEU A 32 -14.09 -2.23 -4.33
N GLU A 33 -14.08 -3.28 -3.52
CA GLU A 33 -15.16 -4.29 -3.45
C GLU A 33 -16.50 -3.67 -3.03
N ASP A 34 -16.47 -2.70 -2.10
CA ASP A 34 -17.63 -1.93 -1.67
C ASP A 34 -18.12 -0.90 -2.74
N GLY A 35 -17.45 -0.82 -3.89
CA GLY A 35 -17.80 0.07 -4.99
C GLY A 35 -17.52 1.56 -4.71
N ILE A 36 -16.62 1.86 -3.77
CA ILE A 36 -16.23 3.23 -3.46
C ILE A 36 -15.44 3.84 -4.63
N GLU A 37 -15.70 5.11 -4.94
CA GLU A 37 -15.00 5.84 -5.99
C GLU A 37 -13.47 5.90 -5.74
N ILE A 38 -12.68 5.58 -6.78
CA ILE A 38 -11.21 5.58 -6.76
C ILE A 38 -10.64 6.86 -6.13
N VAL A 39 -11.17 8.04 -6.47
CA VAL A 39 -10.70 9.33 -5.93
C VAL A 39 -10.83 9.43 -4.41
N LYS A 40 -11.88 8.82 -3.82
CA LYS A 40 -12.06 8.78 -2.36
C LYS A 40 -11.06 7.81 -1.73
N ILE A 41 -10.82 6.67 -2.38
CA ILE A 41 -9.84 5.68 -1.94
C ILE A 41 -8.43 6.27 -1.94
N MET A 42 -8.02 6.97 -3.00
CA MET A 42 -6.73 7.65 -3.08
C MET A 42 -6.51 8.61 -1.90
N LYS A 43 -7.54 9.37 -1.51
CA LYS A 43 -7.45 10.30 -0.36
C LYS A 43 -7.28 9.55 0.97
N ALA A 44 -7.91 8.38 1.11
CA ALA A 44 -7.87 7.59 2.34
C ALA A 44 -6.57 6.80 2.49
N THR A 45 -6.07 6.19 1.42
CA THR A 45 -4.94 5.24 1.46
C THR A 45 -3.63 5.86 0.99
N ARG A 46 -3.68 7.03 0.35
CA ARG A 46 -2.55 7.70 -0.33
C ARG A 46 -1.93 6.89 -1.48
N LEU A 47 -2.64 5.88 -1.97
CA LEU A 47 -2.26 5.15 -3.18
C LEU A 47 -2.54 6.01 -4.42
N THR A 48 -1.77 5.76 -5.47
CA THR A 48 -1.99 6.39 -6.77
C THR A 48 -3.17 5.74 -7.50
N GLU A 49 -3.70 6.43 -8.50
CA GLU A 49 -4.74 5.88 -9.37
C GLU A 49 -4.27 4.59 -10.06
N GLU A 50 -3.03 4.57 -10.57
CA GLU A 50 -2.44 3.39 -11.21
C GLU A 50 -2.37 2.18 -10.26
N GLU A 51 -1.98 2.40 -9.01
CA GLU A 51 -1.95 1.33 -7.99
C GLU A 51 -3.36 0.77 -7.73
N LEU A 52 -4.37 1.65 -7.66
CA LEU A 52 -5.75 1.24 -7.44
C LEU A 52 -6.35 0.52 -8.65
N LEU A 53 -6.06 0.96 -9.86
CA LEU A 53 -6.47 0.28 -11.09
C LEU A 53 -5.85 -1.11 -11.21
N ASN A 54 -4.57 -1.25 -10.86
CA ASN A 54 -3.91 -2.56 -10.80
C ASN A 54 -4.57 -3.47 -9.76
N LEU A 55 -4.87 -2.97 -8.56
CA LEU A 55 -5.61 -3.72 -7.54
C LEU A 55 -7.00 -4.15 -8.03
N GLN A 56 -7.71 -3.27 -8.72
CA GLN A 56 -9.02 -3.58 -9.30
C GLN A 56 -8.92 -4.69 -10.37
N ASN A 57 -7.90 -4.63 -11.24
CA ASN A 57 -7.66 -5.65 -12.24
C ASN A 57 -7.31 -7.01 -11.60
N GLU A 58 -6.50 -7.02 -10.52
CA GLU A 58 -6.20 -8.24 -9.76
C GLU A 58 -7.48 -8.88 -9.20
N LEU A 59 -8.41 -8.08 -8.66
CA LEU A 59 -9.70 -8.55 -8.14
C LEU A 59 -10.62 -9.11 -9.23
N LEU A 60 -10.57 -8.57 -10.45
CA LEU A 60 -11.38 -9.02 -11.60
C LEU A 60 -10.85 -10.28 -12.28
N THR A 61 -9.62 -10.70 -11.99
CA THR A 61 -8.94 -11.84 -12.65
C THR A 61 -9.13 -13.16 -11.87
N ILE A 62 -10.00 -13.19 -10.85
CA ILE A 62 -10.38 -14.38 -10.07
C ILE A 62 -11.64 -15.02 -10.67
#